data_AF-A0A8D1Z3B6-F1
#
_entry.id   AF-A0A8D1Z3B6-F1
#
_cell.length_a   1.000
_cell.length_b   1.000
_cell.length_c   1.000
_cell.angle_alpha   90.00
_cell.angle_beta   90.00
_cell.angle_gamma   90.00
#
_symmetry.space_group_name_H-M   'P 1'
#
loop_
_entity.id
_entity.type
_entity.pdbx_description
1 polymer ?
#
loop_
_entity_poly.entity_id
_entity_poly.type
_entity_poly.pdbx_seq_one_letter_code
_entity_poly.pdbx_strand_id
1 'polypeptide(L)'
;MSWKKTLLFLCWIATTERLQSAASQSPPHPAPPPARARSPGVVENFSYRMLTTLLPLLPLLFLPGWALCSQKVSDGPRDLRMLQVSYFRSPSQVWYQGNATLGGILTHVLEGPGHNVTIQQLQPLQEPESWELTKNSLEAYLKEFQGLVQVVHQERGVAFPLIVRCLLGCELPPEGSRARVFFEVAVNGSSFMSFQPETASWMARPQAASRVVTYTVEQLNKYNRTRYELREFLQDTCVQYVQKHITTHNLKGSQTGRSYTPLVLGILVGCFIIAGVALCIFLYVGGRRRC
;
A
#
# COMPACT_ATOMS: atom_id res chain seq x y z
N MET A 1 -16.39 9.97 -45.41
CA MET A 1 -16.91 8.64 -45.04
C MET A 1 -15.80 7.89 -44.31
N SER A 2 -15.89 7.38 -43.08
CA SER A 2 -16.97 7.24 -42.11
C SER A 2 -16.32 7.09 -40.72
N TRP A 3 -16.14 8.18 -39.98
CA TRP A 3 -15.69 8.14 -38.57
C TRP A 3 -16.80 7.64 -37.63
N LYS A 4 -18.02 7.47 -38.17
CA LYS A 4 -19.19 6.94 -37.46
C LYS A 4 -19.12 5.43 -37.21
N LYS A 5 -18.22 4.67 -37.85
CA LYS A 5 -18.11 3.20 -37.64
C LYS A 5 -17.12 2.80 -36.54
N THR A 6 -16.12 3.63 -36.23
CA THR A 6 -15.14 3.34 -35.15
C THR A 6 -15.68 3.67 -33.76
N LEU A 7 -16.60 4.64 -33.65
CA LEU A 7 -17.28 4.93 -32.37
C LEU A 7 -18.32 3.87 -31.96
N LEU A 8 -18.88 3.12 -32.93
CA LEU A 8 -19.86 2.07 -32.64
C LEU A 8 -19.22 0.79 -32.08
N PHE A 9 -17.92 0.58 -32.32
CA PHE A 9 -17.22 -0.62 -31.83
C PHE A 9 -16.83 -0.52 -30.34
N LEU A 10 -16.59 0.69 -29.84
CA LEU A 10 -16.29 0.94 -28.42
C LEU A 10 -17.55 1.00 -27.53
N CYS A 11 -18.74 1.13 -28.13
CA CYS A 11 -20.01 1.18 -27.41
C CYS A 11 -20.62 -0.22 -27.16
N TRP A 12 -20.20 -1.25 -27.90
CA TRP A 12 -20.82 -2.59 -27.87
C TRP A 12 -20.36 -3.47 -26.69
N ILE A 13 -19.19 -3.22 -26.11
CA ILE A 13 -18.66 -4.04 -24.99
C ILE A 13 -19.29 -3.63 -23.64
N ALA A 14 -19.93 -2.47 -23.56
CA ALA A 14 -20.47 -1.91 -22.32
C ALA A 14 -21.88 -2.44 -21.93
N THR A 15 -22.43 -3.48 -22.57
CA THR A 15 -23.84 -3.89 -22.37
C THR A 15 -24.05 -5.37 -21.98
N THR A 16 -23.02 -6.11 -21.56
CA THR A 16 -23.17 -7.57 -21.29
C THR A 16 -22.87 -8.06 -19.87
N GLU A 17 -22.65 -7.21 -18.86
CA GLU A 17 -22.35 -7.69 -17.48
C GLU A 17 -23.25 -7.11 -16.37
N ARG A 18 -24.49 -6.70 -16.69
CA ARG A 18 -25.42 -6.15 -15.69
C ARG A 18 -26.71 -6.97 -15.51
N LEU A 19 -26.63 -8.30 -15.53
CA LEU A 19 -27.81 -9.17 -15.29
C LEU A 19 -27.58 -10.44 -14.43
N GLN A 20 -26.52 -10.51 -13.60
CA GLN A 20 -26.31 -11.69 -12.73
C GLN A 20 -26.07 -11.42 -11.23
N SER A 21 -26.11 -10.17 -10.76
CA SER A 21 -25.88 -9.85 -9.33
C SER A 21 -27.15 -9.48 -8.54
N ALA A 22 -28.35 -9.70 -9.11
CA ALA A 22 -29.62 -9.42 -8.42
C ALA A 22 -30.32 -10.72 -7.99
N ALA A 23 -29.62 -11.56 -7.24
CA ALA A 23 -30.23 -12.65 -6.50
C ALA A 23 -29.41 -12.92 -5.24
N SER A 24 -30.10 -12.94 -4.09
CA SER A 24 -29.57 -13.22 -2.76
C SER A 24 -28.89 -12.05 -2.07
N GLN A 25 -29.67 -11.30 -1.27
CA GLN A 25 -29.55 -11.38 0.19
C GLN A 25 -30.61 -10.51 0.88
N SER A 26 -31.36 -11.16 1.78
CA SER A 26 -32.28 -10.57 2.74
C SER A 26 -31.52 -10.05 3.98
N PRO A 27 -32.06 -9.05 4.71
CA PRO A 27 -31.38 -8.45 5.86
C PRO A 27 -31.68 -9.20 7.17
N PRO A 28 -30.74 -9.26 8.15
CA PRO A 28 -31.02 -9.79 9.47
C PRO A 28 -31.42 -8.70 10.49
N HIS A 29 -32.28 -9.11 11.42
CA HIS A 29 -32.75 -8.36 12.60
C HIS A 29 -31.64 -8.11 13.65
N PRO A 30 -31.75 -7.04 14.46
CA PRO A 30 -30.83 -6.76 15.57
C PRO A 30 -31.24 -7.41 16.90
N ALA A 31 -30.25 -7.80 17.71
CA ALA A 31 -30.37 -8.32 19.07
C ALA A 31 -30.23 -7.22 20.15
N PRO A 32 -30.78 -7.41 21.38
CA PRO A 32 -30.91 -6.38 22.40
C PRO A 32 -29.70 -6.29 23.38
N PRO A 33 -29.59 -5.21 24.19
CA PRO A 33 -28.40 -4.90 24.99
C PRO A 33 -28.41 -5.52 26.41
N PRO A 34 -27.25 -5.66 27.08
CA PRO A 34 -27.19 -6.07 28.47
C PRO A 34 -27.13 -4.89 29.47
N ALA A 35 -27.67 -5.16 30.66
CA ALA A 35 -27.90 -4.24 31.77
C ALA A 35 -26.69 -4.05 32.71
N ARG A 36 -26.76 -2.99 33.50
CA ARG A 36 -25.79 -2.47 34.50
C ARG A 36 -26.12 -2.92 35.94
N ALA A 37 -25.09 -2.95 36.79
CA ALA A 37 -25.03 -2.78 38.27
C ALA A 37 -24.21 -3.93 38.92
N ARG A 38 -23.49 -3.82 40.05
CA ARG A 38 -23.25 -2.80 41.09
C ARG A 38 -21.99 -3.25 41.86
N SER A 39 -21.20 -2.31 42.40
CA SER A 39 -20.27 -2.57 43.52
C SER A 39 -21.04 -2.42 44.84
N PRO A 40 -20.64 -3.08 45.95
CA PRO A 40 -19.88 -2.35 46.97
C PRO A 40 -18.94 -3.23 47.84
N GLY A 41 -18.05 -2.58 48.62
CA GLY A 41 -17.49 -3.19 49.83
C GLY A 41 -16.07 -2.74 50.19
N VAL A 42 -15.97 -1.69 51.02
CA VAL A 42 -14.80 -1.32 51.82
C VAL A 42 -14.76 -2.20 53.07
N VAL A 43 -13.57 -2.51 53.63
CA VAL A 43 -13.23 -2.40 55.07
C VAL A 43 -11.82 -2.97 55.39
N GLU A 44 -11.03 -2.05 55.95
CA GLU A 44 -10.01 -2.12 57.00
C GLU A 44 -8.59 -2.69 56.87
N ASN A 45 -7.72 -1.89 57.50
CA ASN A 45 -6.29 -1.98 57.77
C ASN A 45 -5.96 -3.09 58.77
N PHE A 46 -4.78 -3.70 58.62
CA PHE A 46 -3.97 -4.12 59.78
C PHE A 46 -2.48 -3.90 59.51
N SER A 47 -1.88 -3.15 60.41
CA SER A 47 -0.47 -2.75 60.44
C SER A 47 0.29 -3.66 61.38
N TYR A 48 1.40 -4.26 60.96
CA TYR A 48 2.45 -4.69 61.89
C TYR A 48 3.84 -4.38 61.35
N ARG A 49 4.49 -3.47 62.07
CA ARG A 49 5.90 -3.10 61.99
C ARG A 49 6.77 -4.25 62.47
N MET A 50 7.71 -4.70 61.64
CA MET A 50 9.09 -5.09 62.02
C MET A 50 9.73 -5.82 60.83
N LEU A 51 10.21 -5.07 59.83
CA LEU A 51 11.29 -5.57 58.96
C LEU A 51 12.03 -4.40 58.27
N THR A 52 12.21 -3.30 59.00
CA THR A 52 13.02 -2.16 58.58
C THR A 52 14.43 -2.34 59.12
N THR A 53 15.31 -3.04 58.38
CA THR A 53 16.78 -2.92 58.55
C THR A 53 17.65 -3.57 57.46
N LEU A 54 17.11 -3.99 56.31
CA LEU A 54 17.92 -4.51 55.18
C LEU A 54 17.60 -3.86 53.82
N LEU A 55 17.03 -2.66 53.83
CA LEU A 55 16.39 -2.03 52.67
C LEU A 55 17.04 -0.75 52.07
N PRO A 56 18.38 -0.56 51.98
CA PRO A 56 18.91 0.57 51.21
C PRO A 56 19.51 0.20 49.83
N LEU A 57 19.56 -1.07 49.42
CA LEU A 57 20.20 -1.45 48.14
C LEU A 57 19.31 -2.18 47.12
N LEU A 58 18.06 -2.52 47.50
CA LEU A 58 17.08 -3.08 46.56
C LEU A 58 16.39 -2.08 45.61
N PRO A 59 16.35 -0.75 45.82
CA PRO A 59 15.66 0.16 44.89
C PRO A 59 16.38 0.38 43.55
N LEU A 60 17.67 0.04 43.43
CA LEU A 60 18.43 0.19 42.17
C LEU A 60 18.21 -0.97 41.18
N LEU A 61 17.67 -2.11 41.64
CA LEU A 61 17.35 -3.26 40.79
C LEU A 61 15.88 -3.31 40.35
N PHE A 62 15.05 -2.38 40.84
CA PHE A 62 13.66 -2.20 40.44
C PHE A 62 13.42 -0.82 39.81
N LEU A 63 14.33 -0.38 38.92
CA LEU A 63 13.91 0.52 37.86
C LEU A 63 12.88 -0.25 37.02
N PRO A 64 11.60 0.16 36.98
CA PRO A 64 10.66 -0.46 36.09
C PRO A 64 11.18 -0.20 34.68
N GLY A 65 11.46 -1.27 33.92
CA GLY A 65 11.71 -1.23 32.48
C GLY A 65 10.47 -0.80 31.68
N TRP A 66 9.79 0.25 32.13
CA TRP A 66 8.62 0.89 31.52
C TRP A 66 9.05 1.94 30.48
N ALA A 67 10.26 1.78 29.94
CA ALA A 67 10.68 2.39 28.68
C ALA A 67 10.66 1.38 27.52
N LEU A 68 10.02 0.22 27.68
CA LEU A 68 9.38 -0.43 26.54
C LEU A 68 8.16 0.43 26.19
N CYS A 69 8.40 1.51 25.44
CA CYS A 69 7.38 2.02 24.55
C CYS A 69 6.82 0.79 23.85
N SER A 70 5.54 0.50 24.09
CA SER A 70 4.76 -0.25 23.13
C SER A 70 4.91 0.54 21.85
N GLN A 71 5.88 0.14 21.02
CA GLN A 71 5.95 0.56 19.65
C GLN A 71 4.62 0.05 19.14
N LYS A 72 3.61 0.95 19.07
CA LYS A 72 2.47 0.75 18.19
C LYS A 72 3.16 0.40 16.89
N VAL A 73 3.16 -0.89 16.56
CA VAL A 73 3.67 -1.37 15.29
C VAL A 73 2.88 -0.54 14.33
N SER A 74 3.54 0.44 13.71
CA SER A 74 2.92 1.19 12.64
C SER A 74 2.69 0.11 11.62
N ASP A 75 1.45 -0.39 11.53
CA ASP A 75 1.01 -1.15 10.38
C ASP A 75 1.52 -0.35 9.20
N GLY A 76 2.35 -0.99 8.37
CA GLY A 76 2.99 -0.33 7.23
C GLY A 76 1.93 0.41 6.39
N PRO A 77 2.36 1.32 5.51
CA PRO A 77 1.44 2.08 4.69
C PRO A 77 0.40 1.14 4.05
N ARG A 78 -0.89 1.48 4.18
CA ARG A 78 -1.97 0.67 3.62
C ARG A 78 -2.34 1.23 2.26
N ASP A 79 -1.43 1.09 1.31
CA ASP A 79 -1.57 1.68 -0.02
C ASP A 79 -1.23 0.71 -1.14
N LEU A 80 -1.82 0.97 -2.31
CA LEU A 80 -1.38 0.40 -3.59
C LEU A 80 -0.98 1.58 -4.46
N ARG A 81 0.29 1.63 -4.85
CA ARG A 81 0.82 2.62 -5.80
C ARG A 81 1.22 1.91 -7.07
N MET A 82 0.82 2.47 -8.20
CA MET A 82 1.14 1.99 -9.53
C MET A 82 1.86 3.10 -10.28
N LEU A 83 3.00 2.74 -10.86
CA LEU A 83 3.81 3.59 -11.71
C LEU A 83 3.80 3.01 -13.11
N GLN A 84 3.48 3.85 -14.09
CA GLN A 84 3.66 3.55 -15.51
C GLN A 84 4.50 4.67 -16.13
N VAL A 85 5.52 4.29 -16.88
CA VAL A 85 6.34 5.17 -17.71
C VAL A 85 6.23 4.65 -19.14
N SER A 86 5.86 5.53 -20.06
CA SER A 86 5.64 5.20 -21.46
C SER A 86 6.58 6.04 -22.31
N TYR A 87 7.53 5.38 -22.95
CA TYR A 87 8.53 5.99 -23.82
C TYR A 87 8.06 5.88 -25.26
N PHE A 88 7.50 6.96 -25.80
CA PHE A 88 7.08 7.01 -27.19
C PHE A 88 8.23 7.51 -28.07
N ARG A 89 8.66 6.68 -29.01
CA ARG A 89 9.58 7.09 -30.09
C ARG A 89 8.84 7.77 -31.22
N SER A 90 7.60 7.35 -31.45
CA SER A 90 6.67 7.90 -32.43
C SER A 90 5.23 7.68 -31.92
N PRO A 91 4.19 8.21 -32.58
CA PRO A 91 2.80 7.98 -32.17
C PRO A 91 2.40 6.50 -32.08
N SER A 92 3.02 5.62 -32.87
CA SER A 92 2.71 4.18 -32.92
C SER A 92 3.70 3.29 -32.19
N GLN A 93 4.88 3.80 -31.82
CA GLN A 93 5.94 3.03 -31.18
C GLN A 93 6.13 3.48 -29.73
N VAL A 94 5.74 2.61 -28.80
CA VAL A 94 5.85 2.84 -27.36
C VAL A 94 6.56 1.66 -26.69
N TRP A 95 7.44 1.99 -25.73
CA TRP A 95 7.98 1.07 -24.75
C TRP A 95 7.39 1.41 -23.38
N TYR A 96 6.86 0.41 -22.69
CA TYR A 96 6.34 0.57 -21.35
C TYR A 96 7.33 0.07 -20.30
N GLN A 97 7.36 0.77 -19.18
CA GLN A 97 8.06 0.37 -17.97
C GLN A 97 7.19 0.78 -16.79
N GLY A 98 6.95 -0.13 -15.85
CA GLY A 98 6.08 0.14 -14.74
C GLY A 98 6.20 -0.89 -13.64
N ASN A 99 5.65 -0.53 -12.50
CA ASN A 99 5.59 -1.40 -11.34
C ASN A 99 4.41 -1.03 -10.44
N ALA A 100 4.06 -1.94 -9.54
CA ALA A 100 3.15 -1.64 -8.46
C ALA A 100 3.75 -2.06 -7.12
N THR A 101 3.51 -1.23 -6.10
CA THR A 101 3.88 -1.51 -4.71
C THR A 101 2.65 -1.60 -3.83
N LEU A 102 2.54 -2.67 -3.04
CA LEU A 102 1.51 -2.85 -2.02
C LEU A 102 2.16 -2.66 -0.65
N GLY A 103 1.76 -1.63 0.08
CA GLY A 103 2.37 -1.26 1.36
C GLY A 103 3.88 -1.05 1.31
N GLY A 104 4.35 -0.39 0.24
CA GLY A 104 5.76 -0.12 -0.01
C GLY A 104 6.57 -1.30 -0.56
N ILE A 105 5.96 -2.48 -0.76
CA ILE A 105 6.65 -3.68 -1.25
C ILE A 105 6.32 -3.89 -2.71
N LEU A 106 7.34 -4.12 -3.53
CA LEU A 106 7.19 -4.39 -4.97
C LEU A 106 6.42 -5.69 -5.19
N THR A 107 5.26 -5.61 -5.85
CA THR A 107 4.38 -6.76 -6.10
C THR A 107 4.13 -7.04 -7.57
N HIS A 108 4.25 -6.04 -8.44
CA HIS A 108 4.03 -6.22 -9.87
C HIS A 108 5.07 -5.49 -10.71
N VAL A 109 5.28 -6.00 -11.91
CA VAL A 109 6.17 -5.40 -12.92
C VAL A 109 5.44 -5.38 -14.26
N LEU A 110 5.68 -4.31 -15.01
CA LEU A 110 5.17 -4.10 -16.35
C LEU A 110 6.33 -3.63 -17.22
N GLU A 111 6.67 -4.37 -18.28
CA GLU A 111 7.79 -4.01 -19.14
C GLU A 111 7.62 -4.56 -20.55
N GLY A 112 8.03 -3.77 -21.55
CA GLY A 112 8.16 -4.24 -22.93
C GLY A 112 7.52 -3.33 -23.96
N PRO A 113 7.58 -3.70 -25.23
CA PRO A 113 6.98 -2.93 -26.31
C PRO A 113 5.45 -3.03 -26.27
N GLY A 114 4.74 -2.01 -26.78
CA GLY A 114 3.28 -1.97 -26.68
C GLY A 114 2.51 -3.11 -27.38
N HIS A 115 3.13 -3.85 -28.30
CA HIS A 115 2.51 -5.02 -28.96
C HIS A 115 2.75 -6.35 -28.23
N ASN A 116 3.68 -6.38 -27.27
CA ASN A 116 4.05 -7.58 -26.53
C ASN A 116 4.58 -7.18 -25.16
N VAL A 117 3.69 -6.62 -24.35
CA VAL A 117 4.01 -6.15 -23.00
C VAL A 117 4.01 -7.34 -22.04
N THR A 118 5.02 -7.41 -21.18
CA THR A 118 5.07 -8.38 -20.09
C THR A 118 4.47 -7.74 -18.85
N ILE A 119 3.43 -8.36 -18.28
CA ILE A 119 2.80 -7.95 -17.03
C ILE A 119 2.86 -9.14 -16.08
N GLN A 120 3.48 -8.95 -14.91
CA GLN A 120 3.73 -10.03 -13.95
C GLN A 120 3.39 -9.60 -12.53
N GLN A 121 2.75 -10.49 -11.78
CA GLN A 121 2.72 -10.45 -10.31
C GLN A 121 3.92 -11.24 -9.77
N LEU A 122 4.75 -10.61 -8.95
CA LEU A 122 5.96 -11.20 -8.36
C LEU A 122 5.66 -12.20 -7.24
N GLN A 123 4.48 -12.05 -6.65
CA GLN A 123 3.90 -12.99 -5.70
C GLN A 123 2.51 -13.38 -6.22
N PRO A 124 2.04 -14.61 -5.96
CA PRO A 124 0.69 -15.03 -6.34
C PRO A 124 -0.34 -14.38 -5.40
N LEU A 125 -0.57 -13.09 -5.58
CA LEU A 125 -1.56 -12.33 -4.83
C LEU A 125 -2.96 -12.69 -5.32
N GLN A 126 -3.12 -12.84 -6.63
CA GLN A 126 -4.36 -13.31 -7.26
C GLN A 126 -4.19 -14.75 -7.77
N GLU A 127 -5.26 -15.53 -7.63
CA GLU A 127 -5.39 -16.85 -8.27
C GLU A 127 -5.28 -16.73 -9.81
N PRO A 128 -4.83 -17.78 -10.52
CA PRO A 128 -4.55 -17.70 -11.96
C PRO A 128 -5.68 -17.13 -12.81
N GLU A 129 -6.92 -17.56 -12.60
CA GLU A 129 -8.08 -17.07 -13.35
C GLU A 129 -8.35 -15.58 -13.09
N SER A 130 -8.28 -15.15 -11.83
CA SER A 130 -8.46 -13.75 -11.44
C SER A 130 -7.33 -12.87 -11.98
N TRP A 131 -6.10 -13.40 -12.01
CA TRP A 131 -4.94 -12.71 -12.55
C TRP A 131 -5.05 -12.48 -14.07
N GLU A 132 -5.51 -13.48 -14.83
CA GLU A 132 -5.71 -13.32 -16.28
C GLU A 132 -6.74 -12.23 -16.60
N LEU A 133 -7.81 -12.09 -15.81
CA LEU A 133 -8.78 -10.99 -15.96
C LEU A 133 -8.15 -9.62 -15.68
N THR A 134 -7.33 -9.50 -14.63
CA THR A 134 -6.56 -8.28 -14.34
C THR A 134 -5.63 -7.94 -15.50
N LYS A 135 -4.89 -8.94 -16.01
CA LYS A 135 -3.94 -8.76 -17.10
C LYS A 135 -4.63 -8.28 -18.39
N ASN A 136 -5.74 -8.92 -18.78
CA ASN A 136 -6.53 -8.51 -19.95
C ASN A 136 -7.03 -7.07 -19.83
N SER A 137 -7.47 -6.67 -18.63
CA SER A 137 -7.93 -5.30 -18.36
C SER A 137 -6.79 -4.27 -18.48
N LEU A 138 -5.59 -4.61 -18.00
CA LEU A 138 -4.40 -3.77 -18.12
C LEU A 138 -3.94 -3.66 -19.58
N GLU A 139 -3.95 -4.75 -20.35
CA GLU A 139 -3.63 -4.72 -21.78
C GLU A 139 -4.61 -3.84 -22.58
N ALA A 140 -5.91 -3.95 -22.29
CA ALA A 140 -6.92 -3.08 -22.87
C ALA A 140 -6.67 -1.59 -22.52
N TYR A 141 -6.37 -1.30 -21.25
CA TYR A 141 -6.00 0.04 -20.80
C TYR A 141 -4.77 0.59 -21.55
N LEU A 142 -3.69 -0.19 -21.71
CA LEU A 142 -2.49 0.27 -22.42
C LEU A 142 -2.78 0.62 -23.88
N LYS A 143 -3.63 -0.18 -24.54
CA LYS A 143 -4.09 0.07 -25.91
C LYS A 143 -4.93 1.35 -26.00
N GLU A 144 -5.86 1.56 -25.08
CA GLU A 144 -6.66 2.79 -24.99
C GLU A 144 -5.77 4.02 -24.73
N PHE A 145 -4.80 3.89 -23.82
CA PHE A 145 -3.83 4.94 -23.49
C PHE A 145 -2.99 5.32 -24.70
N GLN A 146 -2.46 4.34 -25.44
CA GLN A 146 -1.72 4.61 -26.69
C GLN A 146 -2.62 5.31 -27.72
N GLY A 147 -3.87 4.84 -27.87
CA GLY A 147 -4.84 5.45 -28.78
C GLY A 147 -5.13 6.92 -28.44
N LEU A 148 -5.25 7.25 -27.15
CA LEU A 148 -5.43 8.64 -26.72
C LEU A 148 -4.23 9.52 -27.11
N VAL A 149 -3.00 9.05 -26.89
CA VAL A 149 -1.79 9.81 -27.27
C VAL A 149 -1.75 10.05 -28.79
N GLN A 150 -2.16 9.07 -29.59
CA GLN A 150 -2.26 9.21 -31.05
C GLN A 150 -3.28 10.27 -31.46
N VAL A 151 -4.48 10.24 -30.87
CA VAL A 151 -5.53 11.23 -31.15
C VAL A 151 -5.05 12.64 -30.79
N VAL A 152 -4.45 12.81 -29.60
CA VAL A 152 -3.91 14.11 -29.18
C VAL A 152 -2.81 14.59 -30.13
N HIS A 153 -1.93 13.70 -30.58
CA HIS A 153 -0.91 14.05 -31.58
C HIS A 153 -1.52 14.48 -32.91
N GLN A 154 -2.50 13.74 -33.44
CA GLN A 154 -3.18 14.07 -34.70
C GLN A 154 -3.89 15.42 -34.63
N GLU A 155 -4.48 15.74 -33.49
CA GLU A 155 -5.34 16.91 -33.31
C GLU A 155 -4.59 18.18 -32.91
N ARG A 156 -3.49 18.06 -32.16
CA ARG A 156 -2.79 19.22 -31.59
C ARG A 156 -1.28 19.25 -31.86
N GLY A 157 -0.72 18.23 -32.48
CA GLY A 157 0.71 18.14 -32.78
C GLY A 157 1.55 17.97 -31.51
N VAL A 158 1.86 16.72 -31.16
CA VAL A 158 2.78 16.39 -30.06
C VAL A 158 4.16 16.08 -30.62
N ALA A 159 5.21 16.65 -30.03
CA ALA A 159 6.60 16.38 -30.39
C ALA A 159 7.08 15.04 -29.80
N PHE A 160 7.86 14.29 -30.58
CA PHE A 160 8.50 13.04 -30.17
C PHE A 160 10.03 13.18 -30.26
N PRO A 161 10.80 12.45 -29.44
CA PRO A 161 10.36 11.46 -28.44
C PRO A 161 9.61 12.10 -27.27
N LEU A 162 8.67 11.34 -26.71
CA LEU A 162 7.77 11.77 -25.64
C LEU A 162 7.80 10.75 -24.51
N ILE A 163 8.01 11.21 -23.28
CA ILE A 163 7.93 10.37 -22.08
C ILE A 163 6.70 10.77 -21.28
N VAL A 164 5.78 9.83 -21.11
CA VAL A 164 4.58 10.03 -20.27
C VAL A 164 4.70 9.16 -19.04
N ARG A 165 4.65 9.77 -17.86
CA ARG A 165 4.68 9.09 -16.56
C ARG A 165 3.33 9.25 -15.87
N CYS A 166 2.69 8.13 -15.58
CA CYS A 166 1.47 8.04 -14.79
C CYS A 166 1.81 7.48 -13.41
N LEU A 167 1.39 8.18 -12.36
CA LEU A 167 1.46 7.72 -10.98
C LEU A 167 0.03 7.70 -10.43
N LEU A 168 -0.48 6.53 -10.09
CA LEU A 168 -1.84 6.36 -9.62
C LEU A 168 -1.93 5.36 -8.48
N GLY A 169 -3.00 5.41 -7.70
CA GLY A 169 -3.16 4.52 -6.57
C GLY A 169 -4.22 4.96 -5.56
N CYS A 170 -4.27 4.21 -4.47
CA CYS A 170 -5.13 4.44 -3.34
C CYS A 170 -4.37 4.22 -2.02
N GLU A 171 -4.73 4.98 -1.01
CA GLU A 171 -4.16 4.96 0.33
C GLU A 171 -5.32 4.87 1.34
N LEU A 172 -5.24 3.91 2.26
CA LEU A 172 -6.22 3.70 3.33
C LEU A 172 -5.72 4.33 4.62
N PRO A 173 -6.37 5.40 5.11
CA PRO A 173 -6.03 6.00 6.39
C PRO A 173 -6.29 5.01 7.55
N PRO A 174 -5.52 5.10 8.64
CA PRO A 174 -5.71 4.24 9.82
C PRO A 174 -7.04 4.50 10.55
N GLU A 175 -7.60 5.70 10.43
CA GLU A 175 -8.79 6.17 11.17
C GLU A 175 -10.13 5.73 10.56
N GLY A 176 -10.13 4.84 9.55
CA GLY A 176 -11.35 4.40 8.86
C GLY A 176 -12.04 5.50 8.04
N SER A 177 -11.36 6.63 7.82
CA SER A 177 -11.81 7.68 6.91
C SER A 177 -11.74 7.21 5.45
N ARG A 178 -12.40 7.96 4.56
CA ARG A 178 -12.46 7.63 3.12
C ARG A 178 -11.05 7.47 2.55
N ALA A 179 -10.86 6.43 1.74
CA ALA A 179 -9.61 6.19 1.04
C ALA A 179 -9.20 7.42 0.23
N ARG A 180 -7.93 7.81 0.34
CA ARG A 180 -7.33 8.83 -0.51
C ARG A 180 -6.92 8.16 -1.82
N VAL A 181 -7.33 8.73 -2.95
CA VAL A 181 -6.96 8.20 -4.25
C VAL A 181 -6.33 9.28 -5.12
N PHE A 182 -5.46 8.88 -6.05
CA PHE A 182 -4.76 9.81 -6.91
C PHE A 182 -4.48 9.21 -8.29
N PHE A 183 -4.42 10.08 -9.28
CA PHE A 183 -3.84 9.79 -10.59
C PHE A 183 -3.19 11.08 -11.10
N GLU A 184 -1.87 11.05 -11.21
CA GLU A 184 -1.06 12.17 -11.68
C GLU A 184 -0.33 11.78 -12.96
N VAL A 185 -0.31 12.70 -13.93
CA VAL A 185 0.37 12.53 -15.20
C VAL A 185 1.43 13.60 -15.34
N ALA A 186 2.64 13.17 -15.68
CA ALA A 186 3.76 14.03 -16.05
C ALA A 186 4.21 13.70 -17.48
N VAL A 187 4.65 14.73 -18.19
CA VAL A 187 5.17 14.64 -19.56
C VAL A 187 6.57 15.23 -19.58
N ASN A 188 7.55 14.47 -20.08
CA ASN A 188 8.97 14.84 -20.11
C ASN A 188 9.50 15.35 -18.75
N GLY A 189 9.06 14.71 -17.66
CA GLY A 189 9.44 15.07 -16.29
C GLY A 189 8.64 16.21 -15.66
N SER A 190 7.84 16.94 -16.43
CA SER A 190 7.03 18.06 -15.95
C SER A 190 5.60 17.63 -15.63
N SER A 191 5.06 18.11 -14.51
CA SER A 191 3.66 17.86 -14.11
C SER A 191 2.70 18.39 -15.18
N PHE A 192 1.79 17.55 -15.68
CA PHE A 192 0.95 17.86 -16.84
C PHE A 192 -0.53 18.01 -16.44
N MET A 193 -1.11 16.98 -15.82
CA MET A 193 -2.50 16.98 -15.35
C MET A 193 -2.68 15.99 -14.19
N SER A 194 -3.79 16.13 -13.47
CA SER A 194 -4.17 15.20 -12.40
C SER A 194 -5.67 14.96 -12.38
N PHE A 195 -6.07 13.78 -11.91
CA PHE A 195 -7.45 13.42 -11.67
C PHE A 195 -7.94 13.93 -10.31
N GLN A 196 -9.18 14.40 -10.29
CA GLN A 196 -9.85 15.00 -9.15
C GLN A 196 -11.03 14.09 -8.75
N PRO A 197 -10.85 13.25 -7.73
CA PRO A 197 -11.81 12.19 -7.40
C PRO A 197 -13.18 12.70 -6.97
N GLU A 198 -13.24 13.88 -6.36
CA GLU A 198 -14.47 14.48 -5.83
C GLU A 198 -15.46 14.78 -6.97
N THR A 199 -14.96 15.34 -8.06
CA THR A 199 -15.75 15.72 -9.24
C THR A 199 -15.69 14.70 -10.38
N ALA A 200 -14.89 13.64 -10.22
CA ALA A 200 -14.54 12.69 -11.27
C ALA A 200 -14.13 13.42 -12.56
N SER A 201 -13.15 14.31 -12.46
CA SER A 201 -12.68 15.10 -13.59
C SER A 201 -11.17 15.26 -13.59
N TRP A 202 -10.62 15.53 -14.77
CA TRP A 202 -9.22 15.85 -14.97
C TRP A 202 -9.03 17.36 -14.92
N MET A 203 -7.92 17.79 -14.33
CA MET A 203 -7.48 19.19 -14.32
C MET A 203 -6.04 19.31 -14.80
N ALA A 204 -5.78 20.32 -15.62
CA ALA A 204 -4.43 20.70 -16.00
C ALA A 204 -3.67 21.23 -14.79
N ARG A 205 -2.36 20.96 -14.73
CA ARG A 205 -1.49 21.57 -13.72
C ARG A 205 -1.17 23.02 -14.13
N PRO A 206 -1.10 23.98 -13.19
CA PRO A 206 -0.91 25.40 -13.54
C PRO A 206 0.30 25.67 -14.44
N GLN A 207 1.40 24.96 -14.20
CA GLN A 207 2.65 25.06 -14.96
C GLN A 207 2.62 24.42 -16.37
N ALA A 208 1.54 23.73 -16.75
CA ALA A 208 1.43 22.96 -17.99
C ALA A 208 0.64 23.66 -19.10
N ALA A 209 0.25 24.93 -18.90
CA ALA A 209 -0.65 25.67 -19.79
C ALA A 209 -0.21 25.61 -21.26
N SER A 210 -0.96 24.88 -22.08
CA SER A 210 -0.68 24.64 -23.49
C SER A 210 -1.95 24.16 -24.21
N ARG A 211 -2.01 24.35 -25.53
CA ARG A 211 -3.14 23.84 -26.35
C ARG A 211 -3.27 22.31 -26.26
N VAL A 212 -2.16 21.61 -26.03
CA VAL A 212 -2.12 20.16 -25.87
C VAL A 212 -2.80 19.75 -24.56
N VAL A 213 -2.39 20.30 -23.41
CA VAL A 213 -3.01 19.93 -22.12
C VAL A 213 -4.50 20.28 -22.06
N THR A 214 -4.89 21.43 -22.61
CA THR A 214 -6.30 21.85 -22.67
C THR A 214 -7.13 20.84 -23.45
N TYR A 215 -6.66 20.45 -24.64
CA TYR A 215 -7.36 19.46 -25.45
C TYR A 215 -7.40 18.08 -24.78
N THR A 216 -6.30 17.62 -24.19
CA THR A 216 -6.25 16.32 -23.51
C THR A 216 -7.22 16.28 -22.33
N VAL A 217 -7.26 17.32 -21.49
CA VAL A 217 -8.20 17.43 -20.37
C VAL A 217 -9.65 17.46 -20.85
N GLU A 218 -9.94 18.17 -21.94
CA GLU A 218 -11.27 18.19 -22.57
C GLU A 218 -11.69 16.79 -23.03
N GLN A 219 -10.82 16.06 -23.73
CA GLN A 219 -11.11 14.68 -24.17
C GLN A 219 -11.34 13.74 -22.98
N LEU A 220 -10.49 13.81 -21.96
CA LEU A 220 -10.62 12.97 -20.76
C LEU A 220 -11.87 13.29 -19.95
N ASN A 221 -12.39 14.51 -20.01
CA ASN A 221 -13.61 14.90 -19.31
C ASN A 221 -14.90 14.61 -20.10
N LYS A 222 -14.80 14.09 -21.32
CA LYS A 222 -15.96 13.81 -22.18
C LYS A 222 -16.61 12.45 -21.94
N TYR A 223 -15.84 11.46 -21.49
CA TYR A 223 -16.27 10.06 -21.47
C TYR A 223 -16.41 9.52 -20.04
N ASN A 224 -17.39 8.63 -19.83
CA ASN A 224 -17.58 7.97 -18.53
C ASN A 224 -16.39 7.09 -18.16
N ARG A 225 -15.80 6.41 -19.15
CA ARG A 225 -14.60 5.56 -19.01
C ARG A 225 -13.45 6.27 -18.29
N THR A 226 -13.13 7.49 -18.74
CA THR A 226 -12.01 8.28 -18.22
C THR A 226 -12.37 9.10 -16.98
N ARG A 227 -13.63 9.03 -16.52
CA ARG A 227 -14.15 9.78 -15.38
C ARG A 227 -14.65 8.88 -14.25
N TYR A 228 -15.82 8.30 -14.46
CA TYR A 228 -16.54 7.56 -13.43
C TYR A 228 -15.99 6.15 -13.25
N GLU A 229 -15.71 5.44 -14.35
CA GLU A 229 -15.10 4.11 -14.27
C GLU A 229 -13.67 4.19 -13.72
N LEU A 230 -12.91 5.23 -14.10
CA LEU A 230 -11.60 5.48 -13.49
C LEU A 230 -11.71 5.76 -11.98
N ARG A 231 -12.72 6.52 -11.56
CA ARG A 231 -12.97 6.76 -10.13
C ARG A 231 -13.33 5.47 -9.40
N GLU A 232 -14.20 4.64 -9.98
CA GLU A 232 -14.59 3.33 -9.45
C GLU A 232 -13.37 2.41 -9.31
N PHE A 233 -12.51 2.35 -10.34
CA PHE A 233 -11.25 1.61 -10.26
C PHE A 233 -10.38 2.06 -9.08
N LEU A 234 -10.23 3.38 -8.87
CA LEU A 234 -9.41 3.92 -7.80
C LEU A 234 -10.03 3.80 -6.40
N GLN A 235 -11.34 4.05 -6.28
CA GLN A 235 -12.04 4.11 -5.00
C GLN A 235 -12.55 2.76 -4.52
N ASP A 236 -12.84 1.84 -5.45
CA ASP A 236 -13.42 0.54 -5.13
C ASP A 236 -12.41 -0.56 -5.43
N THR A 237 -12.02 -0.76 -6.70
CA THR A 237 -11.14 -1.88 -7.09
C THR A 237 -9.79 -1.83 -6.36
N CYS A 238 -9.10 -0.68 -6.39
CA CYS A 238 -7.82 -0.50 -5.71
C CYS A 238 -7.95 -0.68 -4.20
N VAL A 239 -8.98 -0.09 -3.59
CA VAL A 239 -9.22 -0.17 -2.14
C VAL A 239 -9.49 -1.61 -1.69
N GLN A 240 -10.36 -2.31 -2.40
CA GLN A 240 -10.65 -3.73 -2.15
C GLN A 240 -9.40 -4.59 -2.35
N TYR A 241 -8.58 -4.29 -3.35
CA TYR A 241 -7.30 -4.98 -3.57
C TYR A 241 -6.36 -4.82 -2.37
N VAL A 242 -6.18 -3.58 -1.87
CA VAL A 242 -5.36 -3.32 -0.68
C VAL A 242 -5.91 -4.07 0.53
N GLN A 243 -7.21 -3.95 0.81
CA GLN A 243 -7.84 -4.61 1.95
C GLN A 243 -7.67 -6.14 1.91
N LYS A 244 -7.81 -6.74 0.72
CA LYS A 244 -7.71 -8.19 0.52
C LYS A 244 -6.28 -8.72 0.65
N HIS A 245 -5.28 -8.01 0.12
CA HIS A 245 -3.94 -8.57 -0.04
C HIS A 245 -2.92 -8.08 0.98
N ILE A 246 -3.17 -6.96 1.69
CA ILE A 246 -2.19 -6.41 2.64
C ILE A 246 -2.00 -7.28 3.88
N THR A 247 -3.06 -7.91 4.38
CA THR A 247 -3.03 -8.78 5.56
C THR A 247 -2.25 -10.07 5.28
N THR A 248 -2.48 -10.69 4.12
CA THR A 248 -1.74 -11.86 3.64
C THR A 248 -0.24 -11.59 3.57
N HIS A 249 0.15 -10.37 3.20
CA HIS A 249 1.56 -9.99 3.13
C HIS A 249 2.15 -9.66 4.50
N ASN A 250 1.44 -8.97 5.39
CA ASN A 250 1.91 -8.71 6.76
C ASN A 250 2.15 -10.02 7.54
N LEU A 251 1.35 -11.07 7.27
CA LEU A 251 1.56 -12.41 7.82
C LEU A 251 2.86 -13.05 7.32
N LYS A 252 3.20 -12.92 6.03
CA LYS A 252 4.49 -13.41 5.48
C LYS A 252 5.68 -12.58 5.94
N GLY A 253 5.54 -11.26 6.04
CA GLY A 253 6.59 -10.36 6.53
C GLY A 253 6.92 -10.56 8.02
N SER A 254 5.92 -10.85 8.85
CA SER A 254 6.09 -11.15 10.28
C SER A 254 6.95 -12.41 10.52
N GLN A 255 6.85 -13.43 9.65
CA GLN A 255 7.65 -14.65 9.79
C GLN A 255 9.16 -14.46 9.52
N THR A 256 9.57 -13.34 8.92
CA THR A 256 10.99 -13.04 8.65
C THR A 256 11.68 -12.22 9.73
N GLY A 257 10.98 -11.85 10.81
CA GLY A 257 11.59 -11.24 11.99
C GLY A 257 12.46 -12.25 12.74
N ARG A 258 13.73 -12.39 12.33
CA ARG A 258 14.71 -13.21 13.05
C ARG A 258 14.80 -12.67 14.48
N SER A 259 14.19 -13.38 15.42
CA SER A 259 14.24 -13.01 16.82
C SER A 259 15.70 -12.99 17.25
N TYR A 260 16.21 -11.84 17.67
CA TYR A 260 17.55 -11.68 18.24
C TYR A 260 17.61 -12.10 19.71
N THR A 261 16.48 -12.53 20.28
CA THR A 261 16.38 -13.05 21.65
C THR A 261 17.32 -14.24 21.95
N PRO A 262 17.57 -15.23 21.07
CA PRO A 262 18.51 -16.31 21.39
C PRO A 262 19.97 -15.82 21.32
N LEU A 263 20.28 -14.82 20.49
CA LEU A 263 21.63 -14.25 20.38
C LEU A 263 21.98 -13.42 21.63
N VAL A 264 21.04 -12.58 22.08
CA VAL A 264 21.20 -11.77 23.30
C VAL A 264 21.26 -12.65 24.54
N LEU A 265 20.43 -13.70 24.62
CA LEU A 265 20.49 -14.67 25.71
C LEU A 265 21.83 -15.43 25.71
N GLY A 266 22.33 -15.83 24.55
CA GLY A 266 23.63 -16.48 24.41
C GLY A 266 24.80 -15.60 24.88
N ILE A 267 24.79 -14.30 24.52
CA ILE A 267 25.81 -13.34 24.96
C ILE A 267 25.77 -13.15 26.47
N LEU A 268 24.58 -12.98 27.07
CA LEU A 268 24.44 -12.82 28.51
C LEU A 268 24.96 -14.03 29.29
N VAL A 269 24.55 -15.24 28.88
CA VAL A 269 25.02 -16.49 29.51
C VAL A 269 26.54 -16.61 29.37
N GLY A 270 27.09 -16.31 28.19
CA GLY A 270 28.55 -16.31 27.96
C GLY A 270 29.31 -15.36 28.89
N CYS A 271 28.80 -14.13 29.08
CA CYS A 271 29.41 -13.16 29.98
C CYS A 271 29.41 -13.62 31.45
N PHE A 272 28.33 -14.26 31.92
CA PHE A 272 28.28 -14.79 33.29
C PHE A 272 29.27 -15.92 33.53
N ILE A 273 29.47 -16.81 32.55
CA ILE A 273 30.46 -17.89 32.66
C ILE A 273 31.87 -17.33 32.73
N ILE A 274 32.22 -16.36 31.87
CA ILE A 274 33.54 -15.72 31.87
C ILE A 274 33.80 -15.01 33.19
N ALA A 275 32.82 -14.26 33.70
CA ALA A 275 32.93 -13.58 34.99
C ALA A 275 33.10 -14.56 36.15
N GLY A 276 32.37 -15.68 36.16
CA GLY A 276 32.49 -16.72 37.16
C GLY A 276 33.87 -17.38 37.16
N VAL A 277 34.40 -17.71 35.99
CA VAL A 277 35.75 -18.29 35.84
C VAL A 277 36.82 -17.30 36.30
N ALA A 278 36.71 -16.02 35.92
CA ALA A 278 37.62 -14.98 36.38
C ALA A 278 37.61 -14.82 37.91
N LEU A 279 36.43 -14.86 38.54
CA LEU A 279 36.29 -14.79 40.00
C LEU A 279 36.92 -16.01 40.69
N CYS A 280 36.71 -17.22 40.14
CA CYS A 280 37.31 -18.45 40.65
C CYS A 280 38.84 -18.40 40.57
N ILE A 281 39.41 -17.93 39.45
CA ILE A 281 40.85 -17.75 39.30
C ILE A 281 41.37 -16.70 40.29
N PHE A 282 40.65 -15.59 40.45
CA PHE A 282 41.06 -14.52 41.36
C PHE A 282 41.05 -14.97 42.83
N LEU A 283 40.08 -15.79 43.24
CA LEU A 283 40.03 -16.36 44.58
C LEU A 283 41.09 -17.46 44.78
N TYR A 284 41.34 -18.28 43.75
CA TYR A 284 42.32 -19.36 43.80
C TYR A 284 43.77 -18.84 43.83
N VAL A 285 44.05 -17.75 43.11
CA VAL A 285 45.38 -17.12 43.04
C VAL A 285 45.57 -16.03 44.11
N GLY A 286 44.51 -15.30 44.46
CA GLY A 286 44.52 -14.22 45.44
C GLY A 286 44.46 -14.68 46.91
N GLY A 287 44.01 -15.91 47.18
CA GLY A 287 44.05 -16.51 48.52
C GLY A 287 45.46 -16.85 49.03
N ARG A 288 46.51 -16.49 48.28
CA ARG A 288 47.91 -16.76 48.62
C ARG A 288 48.75 -15.48 48.67
N ARG A 289 48.33 -14.50 49.47
CA ARG A 289 49.29 -13.60 50.15
C ARG A 289 49.15 -13.77 51.66
N ARG A 290 50.28 -14.17 52.23
CA ARG A 290 50.53 -14.64 53.60
C ARG A 290 50.44 -13.48 54.62
N CYS A 291 50.35 -13.87 55.91
CA CYS A 291 50.97 -13.15 57.03
C CYS A 291 52.40 -12.70 56.73
#